data_AF-A0A955ERG9-F1
#
_entry.id   AF-A0A955ERG9-F1
#
_cell.length_a   1.000
_cell.length_b   1.000
_cell.length_c   1.000
_cell.angle_alpha   90.00
_cell.angle_beta   90.00
_cell.angle_gamma   90.00
#
_symmetry.space_group_name_H-M   'P 1'
#
loop_
_entity.id
_entity.type
_entity.pdbx_description
1 polymer ?
#
loop_
_entity_poly.entity_id
_entity_poly.type
_entity_poly.pdbx_seq_one_letter_code
_entity_poly.pdbx_strand_id
1 'polypeptide(L)' 'MSNRILVGTRKGTFFVDRGGSGWSMRLAGHRGSGVNYVARDPNTGTTWALLGHGHWGAKLSRSTDDGATW' A
#
# COMPACT_ATOMS: atom_id res chain seq x y z
N MET A 1 8.51 -14.25 10.56
CA MET A 1 7.26 -14.17 9.77
C MET A 1 6.86 -12.69 9.67
N SER A 2 6.43 -12.21 8.51
CA SER A 2 5.96 -10.81 8.38
C SER A 2 4.65 -10.61 9.15
N ASN A 3 4.55 -9.53 9.93
CA ASN A 3 3.32 -9.14 10.64
C ASN A 3 2.38 -8.29 9.77
N ARG A 4 2.73 -8.06 8.49
CA ARG A 4 1.98 -7.24 7.56
C ARG A 4 1.92 -7.85 6.17
N ILE A 5 0.75 -7.72 5.54
CA ILE A 5 0.50 -7.98 4.11
C ILE A 5 0.16 -6.64 3.45
N LEU A 6 0.76 -6.35 2.31
CA LEU A 6 0.47 -5.17 1.50
C LEU A 6 -0.42 -5.59 0.34
N VAL A 7 -1.52 -4.87 0.12
CA VAL A 7 -2.53 -5.23 -0.88
C VAL A 7 -2.79 -4.04 -1.79
N GLY A 8 -2.44 -4.20 -3.07
CA GLY A 8 -2.86 -3.30 -4.14
C GLY A 8 -4.22 -3.73 -4.67
N THR A 9 -5.15 -2.80 -4.82
CA THR A 9 -6.51 -3.08 -5.33
C THR A 9 -6.93 -2.02 -6.35
N ARG A 10 -8.06 -2.25 -7.03
CA ARG A 10 -8.74 -1.21 -7.83
C ARG A 10 -9.38 -0.10 -6.98
N LYS A 11 -9.29 -0.15 -5.65
CA LYS A 11 -9.92 0.78 -4.71
C LYS A 11 -8.93 1.45 -3.76
N GLY A 12 -7.63 1.20 -3.92
CA GLY A 12 -6.55 1.80 -3.15
C GLY A 12 -5.53 0.79 -2.62
N THR A 13 -4.59 1.30 -1.83
CA THR A 13 -3.60 0.50 -1.09
C THR A 13 -4.15 0.14 0.27
N PHE A 14 -4.12 -1.14 0.63
CA PHE A 14 -4.52 -1.63 1.95
C PHE A 14 -3.36 -2.32 2.64
N PHE A 15 -3.25 -2.12 3.94
CA PHE A 15 -2.36 -2.90 4.80
C PHE A 15 -3.22 -3.85 5.63
N VAL A 16 -2.79 -5.10 5.70
CA VAL A 16 -3.38 -6.10 6.58
C VAL A 16 -2.37 -6.44 7.65
N ASP A 17 -2.69 -6.09 8.88
CA ASP A 17 -1.82 -6.21 10.04
C ASP A 17 -2.26 -7.34 10.95
N ARG A 18 -1.30 -8.12 11.43
CA ARG A 18 -1.51 -9.15 12.44
C ARG A 18 -1.52 -8.50 13.82
N GLY A 19 -2.69 -8.49 14.46
CA GLY A 19 -2.89 -8.13 15.86
C GLY A 19 -3.04 -9.34 16.77
N GLY A 20 -3.31 -9.10 18.06
CA GLY A 20 -3.47 -10.15 19.07
C GLY A 20 -4.68 -11.08 18.85
N SER A 21 -5.72 -10.60 18.18
CA SER A 21 -6.96 -11.33 17.90
C SER A 21 -7.09 -11.83 16.45
N GLY A 22 -6.06 -11.66 15.63
CA GLY A 22 -6.08 -12.06 14.21
C GLY A 22 -5.59 -10.98 13.27
N TRP A 23 -6.11 -10.97 12.05
CA TRP A 23 -5.73 -10.02 11.01
C TRP A 23 -6.77 -8.91 10.89
N SER A 24 -6.31 -7.69 10.74
CA SER A 24 -7.15 -6.51 10.51
C SER A 24 -6.67 -5.75 9.29
N MET A 25 -7.60 -5.19 8.52
CA MET A 25 -7.29 -4.47 7.28
C MET A 25 -7.60 -2.99 7.43
N ARG A 26 -6.72 -2.13 6.94
CA ARG A 26 -6.94 -0.68 6.84
C ARG A 26 -6.64 -0.16 5.44
N LEU A 27 -7.37 0.86 5.01
CA LEU A 27 -6.97 1.66 3.85
C LEU A 27 -5.71 2.46 4.23
N ALA A 28 -4.62 2.22 3.52
CA ALA A 28 -3.35 2.91 3.73
C ALA A 28 -3.20 4.13 2.82
N GLY A 29 -3.79 4.14 1.63
CA GLY A 29 -3.69 5.28 0.72
C GLY A 29 -4.43 5.07 -0.60
N HIS A 30 -4.41 6.10 -1.46
CA HIS A 30 -4.93 6.04 -2.83
C HIS A 30 -6.42 5.66 -2.92
N ARG A 31 -7.26 6.22 -2.03
CA ARG A 31 -8.70 5.91 -1.97
C ARG A 31 -9.34 6.05 -3.35
N GLY A 32 -9.90 4.96 -3.85
CA GLY A 32 -10.60 4.94 -5.14
C GLY A 32 -9.69 4.88 -6.37
N SER A 33 -8.37 4.98 -6.20
CA SER A 33 -7.41 4.81 -7.29
C SER A 33 -6.96 3.36 -7.43
N GLY A 34 -6.64 2.97 -8.67
CA GLY A 34 -6.09 1.65 -8.96
C GLY A 34 -4.62 1.54 -8.55
N VAL A 35 -4.30 0.53 -7.76
CA VAL A 35 -2.94 0.18 -7.31
C VAL A 35 -2.60 -1.19 -7.85
N ASN A 36 -1.71 -1.23 -8.83
CA ASN A 36 -1.31 -2.46 -9.52
C ASN A 36 -0.32 -3.29 -8.70
N TYR A 37 0.51 -2.61 -7.89
CA TYR A 37 1.51 -3.26 -7.05
C TYR A 37 1.90 -2.37 -5.87
N VAL A 38 2.20 -2.99 -4.73
CA VAL A 38 2.69 -2.31 -3.55
C VAL A 38 3.79 -3.14 -2.89
N ALA A 39 4.88 -2.50 -2.51
CA ALA A 39 6.01 -3.15 -1.87
C ALA A 39 6.63 -2.24 -0.81
N ARG A 40 7.24 -2.86 0.20
CA ARG A 40 8.05 -2.15 1.19
C ARG A 40 9.49 -2.59 1.04
N ASP A 41 10.39 -1.63 0.87
CA ASP A 41 11.82 -1.87 0.85
C ASP A 41 12.29 -2.26 2.26
N PRO A 42 12.88 -3.46 2.45
CA PRO A 42 13.35 -3.90 3.77
C PRO A 42 14.55 -3.09 4.29
N ASN A 43 15.29 -2.38 3.42
CA ASN A 43 16.48 -1.64 3.81
C ASN A 43 16.15 -0.23 4.29
N THR A 44 15.23 0.45 3.59
CA THR A 44 14.86 1.84 3.91
C THR A 44 13.53 1.96 4.66
N GLY A 45 12.71 0.90 4.68
CA GLY A 45 11.34 0.98 5.17
C GLY A 45 10.38 1.76 4.25
N THR A 46 10.86 2.28 3.12
CA THR A 46 10.02 3.02 2.17
C THR A 46 8.98 2.10 1.56
N THR A 47 7.72 2.53 1.55
CA THR A 47 6.64 1.83 0.86
C THR A 47 6.37 2.48 -0.48
N TRP A 48 6.38 1.69 -1.55
CA TRP A 48 6.13 2.14 -2.91
C TRP A 48 4.81 1.57 -3.41
N ALA A 49 4.02 2.40 -4.10
CA ALA A 49 2.78 2.02 -4.75
C ALA A 49 2.80 2.39 -6.24
N LEU A 50 2.62 1.39 -7.11
CA LEU A 50 2.47 1.59 -8.55
C LEU A 50 1.00 1.80 -8.87
N LEU A 51 0.65 3.02 -9.28
CA LEU A 51 -0.72 3.44 -9.53
C LEU A 51 -1.04 3.31 -11.02
N GLY A 52 -2.09 2.54 -11.33
CA GLY A 52 -2.60 2.34 -12.68
C GLY A 52 -3.79 3.24 -12.96
N HIS A 53 -3.54 4.47 -13.41
CA HIS A 53 -4.62 5.37 -13.81
C HIS A 53 -4.87 5.20 -15.31
N GLY A 54 -5.99 4.57 -15.69
CA GLY A 54 -6.27 4.20 -17.08
C GLY A 54 -6.02 5.32 -18.09
N HIS A 55 -6.64 6.50 -17.88
CA HIS A 55 -6.45 7.66 -18.76
C HIS A 55 -5.19 8.49 -18.48
N TRP A 56 -4.69 8.49 -17.24
CA TRP A 56 -3.63 9.42 -16.79
C TRP A 56 -2.25 8.76 -16.67
N GLY A 57 -2.14 7.50 -17.12
CA GLY A 57 -0.92 6.72 -17.15
C GLY A 57 -0.50 6.14 -15.80
N ALA A 58 0.66 5.48 -15.83
CA ALA A 58 1.30 4.96 -14.64
C ALA A 58 1.87 6.09 -13.77
N LYS A 59 1.70 5.98 -12.46
CA LYS A 59 2.32 6.88 -11.48
C LYS A 59 2.96 6.06 -10.37
N LEU A 60 4.00 6.62 -9.75
CA LEU A 60 4.64 6.06 -8.58
C LEU A 60 4.36 6.98 -7.40
N SER A 61 3.86 6.43 -6.32
CA SER A 61 3.74 7.11 -5.03
C SER A 61 4.59 6.39 -4.00
N ARG A 62 5.11 7.14 -3.02
CA ARG A 62 6.00 6.61 -2.00
C ARG A 62 5.63 7.16 -0.63
N SER A 63 5.69 6.30 0.36
CA SER A 63 5.57 6.66 1.76
C SER A 63 6.86 6.33 2.49
N THR A 64 7.37 7.27 3.27
CA THR A 64 8.49 7.08 4.20
C THR A 64 8.04 6.98 5.65
N ASP A 65 6.73 7.02 5.91
CA ASP A 65 6.10 7.07 7.23
C ASP A 65 4.99 6.02 7.39
N ASP A 66 5.21 4.85 6.78
CA ASP A 66 4.35 3.68 6.93
C ASP A 66 2.89 3.88 6.46
N GLY A 67 2.75 4.64 5.39
CA GLY A 67 1.49 4.94 4.73
C GLY A 67 0.64 5.97 5.47
N ALA A 68 1.24 6.79 6.35
CA ALA A 68 0.56 7.95 6.92
C ALA A 68 0.49 9.10 5.88
N THR A 69 1.55 9.28 5.09
CA THR A 69 1.61 10.16 3.91
C THR A 69 2.23 9.44 2.70
N TRP A 70 1.97 9.95 1.49
CA TRP A 70 2.20 9.26 0.19
C TRP A 70 2.61 10.22 -0.94
#